data_AF-A0A2G9P235-F1
#
_entry.id   AF-A0A2G9P235-F1
#
_cell.length_a   1.000
_cell.length_b   1.000
_cell.length_c   1.000
_cell.angle_alpha   90.00
_cell.angle_beta   90.00
_cell.angle_gamma   90.00
#
_symmetry.space_group_name_H-M   'P 1'
#
loop_
_entity.id
_entity.type
_entity.pdbx_description
1 polymer ?
#
loop_
_entity_poly.entity_id
_entity_poly.type
_entity_poly.pdbx_seq_one_letter_code
_entity_poly.pdbx_strand_id
1 'polypeptide(L)' 'NIVGQGDDLVPPQSSIPVINKVGSTDKKSIEFPTGHVGLCVSSKAHAQLWPQVTEWLAERS' A
#
# COMPACT_ATOMS: atom_id res chain seq x y z
N ASN A 1 3.44 -0.30 -3.97
CA ASN A 1 3.89 -0.20 -2.56
C ASN A 1 2.69 0.15 -1.71
N ILE A 2 2.29 -0.70 -0.77
CA ILE A 2 1.13 -0.49 0.10
C ILE A 2 1.67 -0.29 1.51
N VAL A 3 1.34 0.83 2.15
CA VAL A 3 1.94 1.23 3.43
C VAL A 3 0.85 1.59 4.44
N GLY A 4 0.92 1.00 5.63
CA GLY A 4 0.08 1.38 6.76
C GLY A 4 0.75 2.50 7.55
N GLN A 5 0.09 3.64 7.71
CA GLN A 5 0.66 4.80 8.40
C GLN A 5 0.92 4.55 9.89
N GLY A 6 0.19 3.61 10.50
CA GLY A 6 0.39 3.15 11.88
C GLY A 6 1.00 1.75 11.96
N ASP A 7 1.76 1.33 10.94
CA ASP A 7 2.46 0.04 10.95
C ASP A 7 3.74 0.13 11.80
N ASP A 8 3.69 -0.45 12.99
CA ASP A 8 4.84 -0.49 13.90
C ASP A 8 5.84 -1.63 13.59
N LEU A 9 5.46 -2.60 12.74
CA LEU A 9 6.33 -3.71 12.33
C LEU A 9 7.18 -3.32 11.12
N VAL A 10 6.57 -2.59 10.18
CA VAL A 10 7.22 -2.03 9.00
C VAL A 10 6.91 -0.54 8.92
N PRO A 11 7.67 0.30 9.65
CA PRO A 11 7.41 1.73 9.70
C PRO A 11 7.38 2.38 8.31
N PRO A 12 6.48 3.35 8.06
CA PRO A 12 6.40 4.06 6.77
C PRO A 12 7.75 4.66 6.34
N GLN A 13 8.54 5.14 7.31
CA GLN A 13 9.87 5.71 7.07
C GLN A 13 10.85 4.70 6.45
N SER A 14 10.65 3.40 6.68
CA SER A 14 11.48 2.33 6.13
C SER A 14 10.96 1.85 4.77
N SER A 15 9.65 1.84 4.54
CA SER A 15 9.04 1.25 3.34
C SER A 15 8.81 2.26 2.21
N ILE A 16 8.48 3.52 2.51
CA ILE A 16 8.22 4.56 1.50
C ILE A 16 9.46 4.82 0.62
N PRO A 17 10.68 5.00 1.16
CA PRO A 17 11.85 5.34 0.34
C PRO A 17 12.23 4.25 -0.67
N VAL A 18 11.80 3.00 -0.47
CA VAL A 18 12.08 1.88 -1.36
C VAL A 18 11.60 2.17 -2.78
N ILE A 19 10.48 2.89 -2.95
CA ILE A 19 9.94 3.19 -4.28
C ILE A 19 10.90 4.01 -5.15
N ASN A 20 11.78 4.81 -4.53
CA ASN A 20 12.79 5.60 -5.22
C ASN A 20 13.98 4.77 -5.72
N LYS A 21 14.14 3.54 -5.21
CA LYS A 21 15.18 2.60 -5.62
C LYS A 21 14.71 1.59 -6.66
N VAL A 22 13.40 1.49 -6.90
CA VAL A 22 12.83 0.61 -7.93
C VAL A 22 12.94 1.26 -9.31
N GLY A 23 13.57 0.58 -10.27
CA GLY A 23 13.81 1.10 -11.63
C GLY A 23 12.58 1.16 -12.54
N SER A 24 11.44 0.60 -12.12
CA SER A 24 10.18 0.68 -12.87
C SER A 24 9.69 2.13 -13.00
N THR A 25 9.25 2.51 -14.18
CA THR A 25 8.52 3.77 -14.42
C THR A 25 7.03 3.64 -14.09
N ASP A 26 6.50 2.42 -14.15
CA ASP A 26 5.14 2.09 -13.75
C ASP A 26 5.15 1.53 -12.33
N LYS A 27 5.00 2.44 -11.36
CA LYS A 27 4.99 2.12 -9.94
C LYS A 27 4.11 3.12 -9.20
N LYS A 28 3.36 2.63 -8.22
CA LYS A 28 2.47 3.42 -7.36
C LYS A 28 2.73 3.12 -5.89
N SER A 29 2.65 4.15 -5.05
CA SER A 29 2.59 4.00 -3.59
C SER A 29 1.19 4.38 -3.10
N ILE A 30 0.64 3.60 -2.18
CA ILE A 30 -0.66 3.86 -1.56
C ILE A 30 -0.45 3.77 -0.05
N GLU A 31 -0.73 4.87 0.64
CA GLU A 31 -0.69 4.94 2.09
C GLU A 31 -2.11 4.86 2.66
N PHE A 32 -2.28 4.13 3.76
CA PHE A 32 -3.59 3.94 4.39
C PHE A 32 -3.49 4.13 5.91
N PRO A 33 -4.44 4.84 6.56
CA PRO A 33 -4.40 5.12 7.99
C PRO A 33 -4.82 3.90 8.81
N THR A 34 -3.94 2.90 8.86
CA THR A 34 -4.08 1.65 9.61
C THR A 34 -2.70 1.12 10.02
N GLY A 35 -2.66 0.19 10.97
CA GLY A 35 -1.48 -0.62 11.25
C GLY A 35 -1.39 -1.89 10.39
N HIS A 36 -0.32 -2.65 10.59
CA HIS A 36 0.07 -3.82 9.78
C HIS A 36 -1.08 -4.79 9.49
N VAL A 37 -1.66 -5.35 10.56
CA VAL A 37 -2.73 -6.35 10.46
C VAL A 37 -3.98 -5.74 9.81
N GLY A 38 -4.27 -4.47 10.11
CA GLY A 38 -5.45 -3.80 9.57
C GLY A 38 -5.39 -3.56 8.05
N LEU A 39 -4.20 -3.53 7.43
CA LEU A 39 -4.09 -3.55 5.96
C LEU A 39 -4.71 -4.84 5.37
N CYS A 40 -4.56 -5.96 6.07
CA CYS A 40 -4.98 -7.28 5.59
C CYS A 40 -6.41 -7.65 5.97
N VAL A 41 -6.86 -7.28 7.17
CA VAL A 41 -8.11 -7.82 7.73
C VAL A 41 -9.19 -6.78 8.01
N SER A 42 -8.89 -5.48 7.94
CA SER A 42 -9.90 -4.48 8.28
C SER A 42 -10.97 -4.35 7.20
N SER A 43 -12.22 -4.19 7.64
CA SER A 43 -13.34 -3.89 6.74
C SER A 43 -13.10 -2.60 5.95
N LYS A 44 -12.47 -1.60 6.57
CA LYS A 44 -12.12 -0.33 5.92
C LYS A 44 -11.09 -0.54 4.80
N ALA A 45 -10.08 -1.38 4.99
CA ALA A 45 -9.12 -1.71 3.94
C ALA A 45 -9.80 -2.44 2.78
N HIS A 46 -10.67 -3.42 3.05
CA HIS A 46 -11.43 -4.10 1.99
C HIS A 46 -12.39 -3.17 1.25
N ALA A 47 -12.97 -2.16 1.91
CA ALA A 47 -13.89 -1.23 1.29
C ALA A 47 -13.21 -0.09 0.51
N GLN A 48 -11.99 0.33 0.90
CA GLN A 48 -11.37 1.55 0.37
C GLN A 48 -9.97 1.34 -0.23
N LEU A 49 -9.13 0.51 0.39
CA LEU A 49 -7.75 0.30 -0.03
C LEU A 49 -7.66 -0.72 -1.18
N TRP A 50 -8.17 -1.92 -0.95
CA TRP A 50 -8.04 -3.03 -1.90
C TRP A 50 -8.72 -2.79 -3.26
N PRO A 51 -9.88 -2.11 -3.34
CA PRO A 51 -10.46 -1.73 -4.64
C PRO A 51 -9.51 -0.87 -5.49
N GLN A 52 -8.78 0.07 -4.89
CA GLN A 52 -7.79 0.89 -5.61
C GLN A 52 -6.60 0.07 -6.11
N VAL A 53 -6.21 -0.97 -5.36
CA VAL A 53 -5.13 -1.88 -5.75
C VAL A 53 -5.59 -2.73 -6.94
N THR A 54 -6.79 -3.30 -6.86
CA THR A 54 -7.33 -4.14 -7.93
C THR A 54 -7.60 -3.36 -9.21
N GLU A 55 -8.08 -2.12 -9.10
CA GLU A 55 -8.28 -1.23 -10.26
C GLU A 55 -6.95 -0.94 -10.96
N TRP A 56 -5.90 -0.59 -10.21
CA TRP A 56 -4.57 -0.36 -10.76
C TRP A 56 -4.00 -1.59 -11.47
N LEU A 57 -4.24 -2.80 -10.93
CA LEU A 57 -3.85 -4.05 -11.57
C LEU A 57 -4.67 -4.35 -12.82
N ALA A 58 -5.98 -4.08 -12.79
CA ALA A 58 -6.90 -4.36 -13.91
C ALA A 58 -6.54 -3.53 -15.16
N GLU A 59 -6.09 -2.30 -15.00
CA GLU A 59 -5.59 -1.44 -16.11
C GLU A 59 -4.38 -2.03 -16.85
N ARG A 60 -3.72 -3.04 -16.28
CA ARG A 60 -2.47 -3.66 -16.78
C ARG A 60 -2.63 -5.15 -17.07
N SER A 61 -3.86 -5.68 -17.01
CA SER A 61 -4.19 -7.09 -17.23
C SER A 61 -4.69 -7.36 -18.65
#